data_AF-E1JVZ5-F1
#
_entry.id   AF-E1JVZ5-F1
#
_cell.length_a   1.000
_cell.length_b   1.000
_cell.length_c   1.000
_cell.angle_alpha   90.00
_cell.angle_beta   90.00
_cell.angle_gamma   90.00
#
_symmetry.space_group_name_H-M   'P 1'
#
loop_
_entity.id
_entity.type
_entity.pdbx_description
1 polymer ?
#
loop_
_entity_poly.entity_id
_entity_poly.type
_entity_poly.pdbx_seq_one_letter_code
_entity_poly.pdbx_strand_id
1 'polypeptide(L)' 'MPDLPEAAGRDGLTRQGRAVLMALGERRLAREFCRLAGSASDRETLVAALLDCIVRRRVR' A
#
# COMPACT_ATOMS: atom_id res chain seq x y z
N MET A 1 8.51 21.74 9.28
CA MET A 1 7.58 20.93 8.46
C MET A 1 6.54 20.38 9.42
N PRO A 2 5.23 20.62 9.24
CA PRO A 2 4.26 20.03 10.14
C PRO A 2 4.24 18.52 9.87
N ASP A 3 4.46 17.72 10.91
CA ASP A 3 4.07 16.31 10.93
C ASP A 3 2.59 16.25 10.55
N LEU A 4 2.31 15.88 9.30
CA LEU A 4 0.99 15.44 8.93
C LEU A 4 0.62 14.33 9.91
N PRO A 5 -0.54 14.38 10.57
CA PRO A 5 -0.92 13.35 11.52
C PRO A 5 -0.73 12.00 10.84
N GLU A 6 -0.01 11.06 11.47
CA GLU A 6 0.45 9.83 10.82
C GLU A 6 -0.69 9.09 10.09
N ALA A 7 -1.92 9.22 10.58
CA ALA A 7 -3.15 8.77 9.93
C ALA A 7 -3.35 9.35 8.50
N ALA A 8 -3.15 10.66 8.30
CA ALA A 8 -3.24 11.30 6.99
C ALA A 8 -2.12 10.83 6.05
N GLY A 9 -0.92 10.61 6.58
CA GLY A 9 0.19 10.01 5.82
C GLY A 9 -0.10 8.57 5.39
N ARG A 10 -0.66 7.77 6.31
CA ARG A 10 -1.05 6.37 6.06
C ARG A 10 -2.16 6.28 5.02
N ASP A 11 -3.22 7.06 5.15
CA ASP A 11 -4.34 7.08 4.21
C ASP A 11 -3.92 7.55 2.82
N GLY A 12 -2.98 8.50 2.75
CA GLY A 12 -2.32 8.91 1.52
C GLY A 12 -1.56 7.76 0.86
N LEU A 13 -0.73 7.06 1.64
CA LEU A 13 0.05 5.92 1.16
C LEU A 13 -0.84 4.75 0.71
N THR A 14 -1.93 4.46 1.44
CA THR A 14 -2.90 3.42 1.04
C THR A 14 -3.55 3.76 -0.30
N ARG A 15 -3.97 5.02 -0.50
CA ARG A 15 -4.56 5.45 -1.78
C ARG A 15 -3.55 5.36 -2.93
N GLN A 16 -2.34 5.86 -2.72
CA GLN A 16 -1.29 5.85 -3.74
C GLN A 16 -0.84 4.43 -4.09
N GLY A 17 -0.60 3.57 -3.09
CA GLY A 17 -0.22 2.18 -3.31
C GLY A 17 -1.28 1.38 -4.07
N ARG A 18 -2.56 1.58 -3.76
CA ARG A 18 -3.67 1.00 -4.53
C ARG A 18 -3.67 1.50 -5.97
N ALA A 19 -3.48 2.80 -6.19
CA ALA A 19 -3.48 3.38 -7.53
C ALA A 19 -2.33 2.81 -8.39
N VAL A 20 -1.13 2.67 -7.81
CA VAL A 20 0.03 2.04 -8.47
C VAL A 20 -0.28 0.60 -8.88
N LEU A 21 -0.81 -0.22 -7.97
CA LEU A 21 -1.14 -1.62 -8.28
C LEU A 21 -2.22 -1.71 -9.37
N MET A 22 -3.21 -0.82 -9.36
CA MET A 22 -4.22 -0.77 -10.41
C MET A 22 -3.64 -0.36 -11.77
N ALA A 23 -2.73 0.63 -11.80
CA ALA A 23 -2.04 1.07 -13.01
C ALA A 23 -1.14 -0.04 -13.61
N LEU A 24 -0.61 -0.92 -12.77
CA LEU A 24 0.17 -2.10 -13.19
C LEU A 24 -0.70 -3.26 -13.70
N GLY A 25 -2.03 -3.13 -13.70
CA GLY A 25 -2.98 -4.19 -14.08
C GLY A 25 -3.28 -5.19 -12.96
N GLU A 26 -2.70 -5.01 -11.77
CA GLU A 26 -2.75 -5.97 -10.67
C GLU A 26 -3.98 -5.77 -9.76
N ARG A 27 -5.18 -5.95 -10.32
CA ARG A 27 -6.44 -5.76 -9.56
C ARG A 27 -6.54 -6.65 -8.33
N ARG A 28 -5.99 -7.87 -8.38
CA ARG A 28 -5.98 -8.80 -7.25
C ARG A 28 -5.09 -8.30 -6.12
N LEU A 29 -3.85 -7.91 -6.45
CA LEU A 29 -2.90 -7.40 -5.47
C LEU A 29 -3.34 -6.05 -4.89
N ALA A 30 -4.00 -5.19 -5.68
CA ALA A 30 -4.59 -3.95 -5.16
C ALA A 30 -5.62 -4.20 -4.05
N ARG A 31 -6.46 -5.25 -4.18
CA ARG A 31 -7.43 -5.65 -3.14
C ARG A 31 -6.76 -6.28 -1.92
N GLU A 32 -5.67 -7.01 -2.13
CA GLU A 32 -4.88 -7.61 -1.04
C GLU A 32 -4.17 -6.52 -0.24
N PHE A 33 -3.51 -5.58 -0.92
CA PHE A 33 -2.89 -4.42 -0.33
C PHE A 33 -3.87 -3.59 0.51
N CYS A 34 -5.07 -3.29 0.00
CA CYS A 34 -6.07 -2.57 0.79
C CYS A 34 -6.53 -3.33 2.05
N ARG A 35 -6.54 -4.67 2.02
CA ARG A 35 -6.85 -5.48 3.21
C ARG A 35 -5.71 -5.40 4.23
N LEU A 36 -4.46 -5.55 3.78
CA LEU A 36 -3.26 -5.40 4.62
C LEU A 36 -3.16 -4.00 5.23
N ALA A 37 -3.56 -2.98 4.47
CA ALA A 37 -3.60 -1.60 4.92
C ALA A 37 -4.57 -1.36 6.08
N GLY A 38 -5.70 -2.07 6.11
CA GLY A 38 -6.66 -2.00 7.22
C GLY A 38 -6.11 -2.56 8.53
N SER A 39 -5.11 -3.45 8.47
CA SER A 39 -4.45 -4.06 9.64
C SER A 39 -3.09 -3.43 9.99
N ALA A 40 -2.58 -2.50 9.17
CA ALA A 40 -1.27 -1.91 9.39
C ALA A 40 -1.33 -0.80 10.45
N SER A 41 -0.55 -0.98 11.53
CA SER A 41 -0.48 -0.04 12.66
C SER A 41 0.37 1.18 12.36
N ASP A 42 1.31 1.07 11.42
CA ASP A 42 2.29 2.12 11.10
C ASP A 42 2.58 2.19 9.59
N ARG A 43 3.34 3.22 9.21
CA ARG A 43 3.72 3.48 7.82
C ARG A 43 4.70 2.43 7.26
N GLU A 44 5.64 1.94 8.04
CA GLU A 44 6.68 1.01 7.57
C GLU A 44 6.07 -0.34 7.21
N THR A 45 5.18 -0.86 8.05
CA THR A 45 4.37 -2.04 7.80
C THR A 45 3.55 -1.89 6.51
N LEU A 46 2.99 -0.70 6.27
CA LEU A 46 2.23 -0.39 5.06
C LEU A 46 3.13 -0.39 3.80
N VAL A 47 4.32 0.19 3.89
CA VAL A 47 5.32 0.20 2.80
C VAL A 47 5.78 -1.23 2.50
N ALA A 48 6.10 -2.03 3.53
CA ALA A 48 6.50 -3.42 3.38
C ALA A 48 5.43 -4.26 2.65
N ALA A 49 4.15 -4.08 3.01
CA ALA A 49 3.03 -4.73 2.33
C ALA A 49 2.91 -4.35 0.85
N LEU A 50 3.15 -3.07 0.51
CA LEU A 50 3.15 -2.61 -0.87
C LEU A 50 4.31 -3.23 -1.67
N LEU A 51 5.51 -3.25 -1.09
CA LEU A 51 6.69 -3.83 -1.72
C LEU A 51 6.50 -5.32 -1.97
N ASP A 52 5.97 -6.07 -1.01
CA ASP A 52 5.66 -7.49 -1.16
C ASP A 52 4.68 -7.74 -2.32
N CYS A 53 3.63 -6.91 -2.45
CA CYS A 53 2.72 -6.98 -3.60
C CYS A 53 3.46 -6.76 -4.94
N ILE A 54 4.35 -5.77 -5.01
CA ILE A 54 5.13 -5.47 -6.23
C ILE A 54 6.11 -6.61 -6.57
N VAL A 55 6.74 -7.20 -5.56
CA VAL A 55 7.68 -8.32 -5.75
C VAL A 55 6.94 -9.57 -6.22
N ARG A 56 5.83 -9.93 -5.59
CA ARG A 56 5.01 -11.10 -5.98
C ARG A 56 4.52 -11.03 -7.42
N ARG A 57 4.25 -9.83 -7.93
CA ARG A 57 3.96 -9.61 -9.35
C ARG A 57 5.13 -10.03 -10.25
N ARG A 58 6.36 -9.67 -9.90
CA ARG A 58 7.55 -9.96 -10.72
C ARG A 58 7.92 -11.44 -10.78
N VAL A 59 7.52 -12.22 -9.78
CA VAL A 59 7.83 -13.67 -9.70
C VAL A 59 6.81 -14.51 -10.49
N ARG A 60 5.75 -13.89 -11.02
CA ARG A 60 4.69 -14.52 -11.79
C ARG A 60 4.90 -14.35 -13.29
#